data_AF-A0A6G0ZP61-F1
#
_entry.id   AF-A0A6G0ZP61-F1
#
_cell.length_a   1.000
_cell.length_b   1.000
_cell.length_c   1.000
_cell.angle_alpha   90.00
_cell.angle_beta   90.00
_cell.angle_gamma   90.00
#
_symmetry.space_group_name_H-M   'P 1'
#
loop_
_entity.id
_entity.type
_entity.pdbx_description
1 polymer ?
#
loop_
_entity_poly.entity_id
_entity_poly.type
_entity_poly.pdbx_seq_one_letter_code
_entity_poly.pdbx_strand_id
1 'polypeptide(L)'
;MRPSRNQPRTQINGIKTGHGIRKTGIKIATWNTLSLYRTGACQNLTYVLDTYGIQIIALQEIRWPGKGQLKVGKYIVYFSGMEEGHAFGCGFAVHESLEPYIKEFNPISERITLLRVDTKPLNIILVCVHAPTETREENMKDAFYEDLTQVYDKLPGNVIKLVIGDLIAKCGK
;
A
#
# COMPACT_ATOMS: atom_id res chain seq x y z
N MET A 1 -4.02 -22.30 6.66
CA MET A 1 -4.46 -21.36 7.72
C MET A 1 -5.94 -21.07 7.48
N ARG A 2 -6.85 -21.35 8.43
CA ARG A 2 -8.25 -20.92 8.31
C ARG A 2 -8.31 -19.42 8.66
N PRO A 3 -8.91 -18.54 7.84
CA PRO A 3 -9.06 -17.14 8.21
C PRO A 3 -9.81 -17.03 9.56
N SER A 4 -9.40 -16.10 10.41
CA SER A 4 -10.08 -15.86 11.69
C SER A 4 -11.54 -15.46 11.43
N ARG A 5 -12.44 -15.81 12.37
CA ARG A 5 -13.89 -15.58 12.27
C ARG A 5 -14.26 -14.09 12.14
N ASN A 6 -13.33 -13.20 12.50
CA ASN A 6 -13.44 -11.75 12.35
C ASN A 6 -12.89 -11.34 10.99
N GLN A 7 -13.73 -11.39 9.96
CA GLN A 7 -13.39 -10.80 8.67
C GLN A 7 -13.47 -9.27 8.75
N PRO A 8 -12.63 -8.52 8.00
CA PRO A 8 -12.79 -7.08 7.85
C PRO A 8 -14.21 -6.75 7.43
N ARG A 9 -14.80 -5.72 8.04
CA ARG A 9 -16.16 -5.29 7.73
C ARG A 9 -16.19 -4.67 6.34
N THR A 10 -16.49 -5.46 5.31
CA THR A 10 -16.66 -4.97 3.94
C THR A 10 -18.06 -4.39 3.78
N GLN A 11 -18.22 -3.07 3.87
CA GLN A 11 -19.45 -2.43 3.40
C GLN A 11 -19.42 -2.37 1.87
N ILE A 12 -20.19 -3.24 1.22
CA ILE A 12 -20.47 -3.18 -0.22
C ILE A 12 -21.83 -2.51 -0.41
N ASN A 13 -21.96 -1.27 0.05
CA ASN A 13 -23.12 -0.46 -0.32
C ASN A 13 -22.75 0.27 -1.60
N GLY A 14 -23.28 -0.19 -2.74
CA GLY A 14 -23.16 0.55 -3.99
C GLY A 14 -23.70 1.97 -3.80
N ILE A 15 -22.97 2.98 -4.24
CA ILE A 15 -23.44 4.36 -4.17
C ILE A 15 -24.57 4.50 -5.20
N LYS A 16 -25.80 4.76 -4.72
CA LYS A 16 -26.90 5.20 -5.59
C LYS A 16 -26.60 6.61 -6.05
N THR A 17 -26.03 6.76 -7.24
CA THR A 17 -26.08 8.03 -7.97
C THR A 17 -27.41 8.09 -8.71
N GLY A 18 -28.03 9.28 -8.84
CA GLY A 18 -29.43 9.46 -9.27
C GLY A 18 -29.88 8.80 -10.59
N HIS A 19 -28.99 8.16 -11.35
CA HIS A 19 -29.30 7.39 -12.56
C HIS A 19 -28.68 5.96 -12.58
N GLY A 20 -28.41 5.34 -11.43
CA GLY A 20 -28.06 3.91 -11.36
C GLY A 20 -27.13 3.51 -10.19
N ILE A 21 -27.00 2.19 -9.98
CA ILE A 21 -26.02 1.60 -9.06
C ILE A 21 -24.70 1.46 -9.83
N ARG A 22 -23.71 2.31 -9.54
CA ARG A 22 -22.36 2.12 -10.08
C ARG A 22 -21.61 1.07 -9.24
N LYS A 23 -21.13 0.00 -9.89
CA LYS A 23 -20.17 -0.97 -9.32
C LYS A 23 -18.70 -0.51 -9.48
N THR A 24 -18.44 0.80 -9.54
CA THR A 24 -17.19 1.34 -10.15
C THR A 24 -16.24 2.00 -9.14
N GLY A 25 -15.93 1.31 -8.03
CA GLY A 25 -14.92 1.77 -7.07
C GLY A 25 -13.65 0.95 -7.19
N ILE A 26 -12.47 1.60 -7.08
CA ILE A 26 -11.21 0.88 -6.90
C ILE A 26 -11.12 0.47 -5.43
N LYS A 27 -11.01 -0.83 -5.15
CA LYS A 27 -10.82 -1.33 -3.79
C LYS A 27 -9.35 -1.24 -3.40
N ILE A 28 -9.06 -0.35 -2.46
CA ILE A 28 -7.73 -0.11 -1.91
C ILE A 28 -7.69 -0.59 -0.46
N ALA A 29 -6.62 -1.27 -0.06
CA ALA A 29 -6.38 -1.69 1.31
C ALA A 29 -4.94 -1.39 1.75
N THR A 30 -4.64 -1.59 3.03
CA THR A 30 -3.28 -1.63 3.55
C THR A 30 -3.09 -2.85 4.44
N TRP A 31 -1.90 -3.45 4.44
CA TRP A 31 -1.58 -4.59 5.28
C TRP A 31 -0.08 -4.65 5.62
N ASN A 32 0.22 -4.56 6.91
CA ASN A 32 1.50 -4.97 7.46
C ASN A 32 1.56 -6.50 7.50
N THR A 33 2.31 -7.10 6.59
CA THR A 33 2.36 -8.55 6.37
C THR A 33 3.32 -9.28 7.32
N LEU A 34 4.03 -8.54 8.18
CA LEU A 34 5.15 -8.98 9.02
C LEU A 34 6.37 -9.53 8.25
N SER A 35 6.18 -10.33 7.20
CA SER A 35 7.22 -10.77 6.27
C SER A 35 6.63 -11.51 5.07
N LEU A 36 6.87 -11.01 3.86
CA LEU A 36 6.61 -11.76 2.61
C LEU A 36 7.78 -12.65 2.18
N TYR A 37 8.91 -12.61 2.89
CA TYR A 37 10.06 -13.48 2.63
C TYR A 37 9.84 -14.94 3.08
N ARG A 38 8.82 -15.21 3.91
CA ARG A 38 8.55 -16.55 4.43
C ARG A 38 7.91 -17.45 3.36
N THR A 39 8.25 -18.74 3.39
CA THR A 39 7.62 -19.76 2.55
C THR A 39 6.10 -19.72 2.69
N GLY A 40 5.37 -19.67 1.57
CA GLY A 40 3.91 -19.63 1.55
C GLY A 40 3.28 -18.25 1.74
N ALA A 41 4.06 -17.22 2.09
CA ALA A 41 3.52 -15.88 2.37
C ALA A 41 2.90 -15.24 1.12
N CYS A 42 3.56 -15.37 -0.04
CA CYS A 42 3.04 -14.91 -1.32
C CYS A 42 1.71 -15.55 -1.71
N GLN A 43 1.57 -16.86 -1.51
CA GLN A 43 0.34 -17.60 -1.79
C GLN A 43 -0.79 -17.17 -0.85
N ASN A 44 -0.46 -16.95 0.42
CA ASN A 44 -1.43 -16.45 1.40
C ASN A 44 -1.87 -15.01 1.06
N LEU A 45 -0.93 -14.16 0.63
CA LEU A 45 -1.23 -12.82 0.14
C LEU A 45 -2.25 -12.89 -1.00
N THR A 46 -1.96 -13.61 -2.09
CA THR A 46 -2.88 -13.71 -3.23
C THR A 46 -4.24 -14.26 -2.83
N TYR A 47 -4.27 -15.30 -1.98
CA TYR A 47 -5.51 -15.90 -1.49
C TYR A 47 -6.40 -14.88 -0.76
N VAL A 48 -5.82 -14.08 0.14
CA VAL A 48 -6.54 -13.04 0.87
C VAL A 48 -7.02 -11.94 -0.08
N LEU A 49 -6.16 -11.45 -0.98
CA LEU A 49 -6.52 -10.37 -1.90
C LEU A 49 -7.67 -10.79 -2.83
N ASP A 50 -7.62 -12.01 -3.37
CA ASP A 50 -8.69 -12.59 -4.18
C ASP A 50 -9.99 -12.74 -3.38
N THR A 51 -9.91 -13.23 -2.13
CA THR A 51 -11.07 -13.44 -1.25
C THR A 51 -11.85 -12.15 -1.00
N TYR A 52 -11.16 -11.03 -0.83
CA TYR A 52 -11.78 -9.72 -0.59
C TYR A 52 -11.99 -8.89 -1.87
N GLY A 53 -11.49 -9.37 -3.00
CA GLY A 53 -11.48 -8.67 -4.29
C GLY A 53 -10.71 -7.35 -4.20
N ILE A 54 -9.57 -7.34 -3.50
CA ILE A 54 -8.73 -6.14 -3.37
C ILE A 54 -7.99 -5.92 -4.69
N GLN A 55 -8.00 -4.68 -5.17
CA GLN A 55 -7.37 -4.34 -6.45
C GLN A 55 -6.00 -3.68 -6.28
N ILE A 56 -5.84 -2.87 -5.23
CA ILE A 56 -4.55 -2.31 -4.83
C ILE A 56 -4.41 -2.47 -3.33
N ILE A 57 -3.26 -2.93 -2.86
CA ILE A 57 -2.94 -2.98 -1.43
C ILE A 57 -1.58 -2.35 -1.17
N ALA A 58 -1.50 -1.46 -0.18
CA ALA A 58 -0.23 -1.00 0.37
C ALA A 58 0.31 -2.07 1.34
N LEU A 59 1.58 -2.44 1.17
CA LEU A 59 2.23 -3.48 1.94
C LEU A 59 3.35 -2.90 2.79
N GLN A 60 3.39 -3.28 4.06
CA GLN A 60 4.50 -2.98 4.97
C GLN A 60 5.15 -4.29 5.45
N GLU A 61 6.41 -4.19 5.87
CA GLU A 61 7.24 -5.32 6.30
C GLU A 61 7.37 -6.41 5.21
N ILE A 62 7.59 -6.00 3.95
CA ILE A 62 7.78 -6.95 2.83
C ILE A 62 9.04 -7.81 3.06
N ARG A 63 10.13 -7.21 3.54
CA ARG A 63 11.42 -7.83 3.85
C ARG A 63 12.12 -8.50 2.66
N TRP A 64 11.84 -8.03 1.46
CA TRP A 64 12.62 -8.37 0.27
C TRP A 64 13.74 -7.36 0.09
N PRO A 65 14.94 -7.79 -0.32
CA PRO A 65 16.06 -6.90 -0.54
C PRO A 65 15.91 -6.12 -1.85
N GLY A 66 16.45 -4.91 -1.87
CA GLY A 66 16.47 -4.03 -3.03
C GLY A 66 15.10 -3.47 -3.42
N LYS A 67 14.98 -3.03 -4.67
CA LYS A 67 13.79 -2.41 -5.24
C LYS A 67 13.42 -3.05 -6.57
N GLY A 68 12.13 -3.18 -6.85
CA GLY A 68 11.69 -3.74 -8.11
C GLY A 68 10.22 -4.12 -8.14
N GLN A 69 9.90 -5.02 -9.05
CA GLN A 69 8.57 -5.59 -9.18
C GLN A 69 8.63 -7.10 -9.40
N LEU A 70 7.67 -7.83 -8.85
CA LEU A 70 7.55 -9.27 -9.00
C LEU A 70 6.10 -9.67 -9.21
N LYS A 71 5.82 -10.51 -10.23
CA LYS A 71 4.49 -11.08 -10.44
C LYS A 71 4.25 -12.23 -9.46
N VAL A 72 3.15 -12.14 -8.71
CA VAL A 72 2.70 -13.13 -7.73
C VAL A 72 1.23 -13.43 -7.99
N GLY A 73 0.95 -14.56 -8.66
CA GLY A 73 -0.40 -14.90 -9.11
C GLY A 73 -0.95 -13.84 -10.07
N LYS A 74 -2.13 -13.29 -9.76
CA LYS A 74 -2.79 -12.21 -10.52
C LYS A 74 -2.34 -10.81 -10.10
N TYR A 75 -1.32 -10.69 -9.25
CA TYR A 75 -0.87 -9.42 -8.72
C TYR A 75 0.57 -9.14 -9.13
N ILE A 76 0.89 -7.87 -9.32
CA ILE A 76 2.24 -7.36 -9.47
C ILE A 76 2.60 -6.65 -8.17
N VAL A 77 3.62 -7.16 -7.48
CA VAL A 77 4.14 -6.59 -6.24
C VAL A 77 5.27 -5.65 -6.58
N TYR A 78 5.04 -4.35 -6.45
CA TYR A 78 6.06 -3.30 -6.46
C TYR A 78 6.62 -3.15 -5.06
N PHE A 79 7.93 -3.21 -4.90
CA PHE A 79 8.55 -3.19 -3.57
C PHE A 79 9.81 -2.32 -3.51
N SER A 80 10.05 -1.81 -2.32
CA SER A 80 11.25 -1.12 -1.88
C SER A 80 11.66 -1.72 -0.55
N GLY A 81 12.88 -2.21 -0.44
CA GLY A 81 13.46 -2.73 0.79
C GLY A 81 14.92 -2.30 0.94
N MET A 82 15.58 -2.80 1.98
CA MET A 82 17.00 -2.55 2.19
C MET A 82 17.86 -3.26 1.14
N GLU A 83 18.99 -2.67 0.74
CA GLU A 83 19.93 -3.33 -0.20
C GLU A 83 20.51 -4.61 0.41
N GLU A 84 20.85 -4.56 1.70
CA GLU A 84 21.36 -5.71 2.46
C GLU A 84 20.41 -6.07 3.60
N GLY A 85 20.09 -7.36 3.73
CA GLY A 85 19.27 -7.91 4.79
C GLY A 85 17.76 -7.98 4.49
N HIS A 86 17.02 -8.55 5.45
CA HIS A 86 15.58 -8.82 5.34
C HIS A 86 14.79 -8.07 6.41
N ALA A 87 14.94 -6.74 6.42
CA ALA A 87 14.27 -5.85 7.36
C ALA A 87 13.46 -4.78 6.62
N PHE A 88 12.37 -4.35 7.26
CA PHE A 88 11.46 -3.33 6.74
C PHE A 88 10.95 -3.66 5.34
N GLY A 89 10.78 -2.64 4.53
CA GLY A 89 10.31 -2.71 3.17
C GLY A 89 8.83 -2.39 3.07
N CYS A 90 8.50 -1.59 2.07
CA CYS A 90 7.14 -1.20 1.75
C CYS A 90 6.92 -1.18 0.24
N GLY A 91 5.65 -1.09 -0.16
CA GLY A 91 5.29 -1.10 -1.56
C GLY A 91 3.82 -1.38 -1.79
N PHE A 92 3.49 -1.91 -2.95
CA PHE A 92 2.11 -2.16 -3.36
C PHE A 92 1.98 -3.51 -4.07
N ALA A 93 0.88 -4.23 -3.82
CA ALA A 93 0.43 -5.27 -4.74
C ALA A 93 -0.78 -4.75 -5.54
N VAL A 94 -0.67 -4.82 -6.86
CA VAL A 94 -1.66 -4.32 -7.82
C VAL A 94 -2.19 -5.49 -8.62
N HIS A 95 -3.52 -5.63 -8.68
CA HIS A 95 -4.15 -6.64 -9.52
C HIS A 95 -3.84 -6.38 -10.99
N GLU A 96 -3.55 -7.41 -11.78
CA GLU A 96 -3.10 -7.32 -13.18
C GLU A 96 -4.07 -6.54 -14.08
N SER A 97 -5.37 -6.51 -13.75
CA SER A 97 -6.34 -5.68 -14.45
C SER A 97 -6.08 -4.16 -14.35
N LEU A 98 -5.34 -3.73 -13.33
CA LEU A 98 -4.96 -2.33 -13.11
C LEU A 98 -3.53 -2.01 -13.55
N GLU A 99 -2.73 -3.02 -13.90
CA GLU A 99 -1.35 -2.84 -14.35
C GLU A 99 -1.21 -1.83 -15.52
N PRO A 100 -2.07 -1.86 -16.56
CA PRO A 100 -1.97 -0.89 -17.67
C PRO A 100 -2.21 0.57 -17.26
N TYR A 101 -2.81 0.79 -16.08
CA TYR A 101 -3.11 2.11 -15.53
C TYR A 101 -2.04 2.59 -14.55
N ILE A 102 -1.07 1.74 -14.18
CA ILE A 102 0.07 2.15 -13.35
C ILE A 102 1.03 2.96 -14.23
N LYS A 103 1.20 4.23 -13.89
CA LYS A 103 2.11 5.13 -14.62
C LYS A 103 3.51 5.14 -14.02
N GLU A 104 3.58 5.01 -12.71
CA GLU A 104 4.82 5.22 -12.00
C GLU A 104 4.79 4.50 -10.65
N PHE A 105 5.91 3.87 -10.31
CA PHE A 105 6.24 3.45 -8.97
C PHE A 105 7.56 4.11 -8.58
N ASN A 106 7.56 4.87 -7.47
CA ASN A 106 8.74 5.58 -7.00
C ASN A 106 9.11 5.11 -5.57
N PRO A 107 10.18 4.31 -5.41
CA PRO A 107 10.69 3.89 -4.12
C PRO A 107 11.61 4.96 -3.52
N ILE A 108 11.09 5.73 -2.55
CA ILE A 108 11.82 6.82 -1.90
C ILE A 108 12.76 6.27 -0.82
N SER A 109 12.26 5.33 -0.01
CA SER A 109 13.03 4.60 1.00
C SER A 109 12.44 3.22 1.24
N GLU A 110 12.99 2.45 2.18
CA GLU A 110 12.41 1.19 2.65
C GLU A 110 11.11 1.38 3.46
N ARG A 111 10.71 2.64 3.70
CA ARG A 111 9.53 3.02 4.47
C ARG A 111 8.52 3.87 3.72
N ILE A 112 8.94 4.60 2.68
CA ILE A 112 8.08 5.47 1.89
C ILE A 112 8.17 5.07 0.42
N THR A 113 7.03 4.73 -0.16
CA THR A 113 6.89 4.42 -1.59
C THR A 113 5.68 5.12 -2.17
N LEU A 114 5.71 5.39 -3.47
CA LEU A 114 4.64 6.05 -4.19
C LEU A 114 4.20 5.23 -5.39
N LEU A 115 2.89 5.18 -5.62
CA LEU A 115 2.29 4.56 -6.80
C LEU A 115 1.32 5.56 -7.46
N ARG A 116 1.56 5.87 -8.73
CA ARG A 116 0.69 6.73 -9.53
C ARG A 116 -0.20 5.88 -10.43
N VAL A 117 -1.50 6.04 -10.26
CA VAL A 117 -2.54 5.35 -11.02
C VAL A 117 -3.28 6.36 -11.90
N ASP A 118 -3.35 6.06 -13.18
CA ASP A 118 -4.12 6.83 -14.17
C ASP A 118 -5.60 6.51 -14.04
N THR A 119 -6.36 7.51 -13.62
CA THR A 119 -7.79 7.40 -13.36
C THR A 119 -8.52 8.63 -13.88
N LYS A 120 -9.81 8.48 -14.14
CA LYS A 120 -10.68 9.59 -14.58
C LYS A 120 -11.64 9.98 -13.44
N PRO A 121 -11.89 11.28 -13.24
CA PRO A 121 -11.35 12.43 -13.99
C PRO A 121 -9.94 12.88 -13.56
N LEU A 122 -9.47 12.47 -12.38
CA LEU A 122 -8.16 12.82 -11.84
C LEU A 122 -7.35 11.57 -11.55
N ASN A 123 -6.03 11.65 -11.71
CA ASN A 123 -5.10 10.60 -11.29
C ASN A 123 -5.12 10.42 -9.77
N ILE A 124 -4.85 9.20 -9.31
CA ILE A 124 -4.64 8.89 -7.90
C ILE A 124 -3.14 8.68 -7.67
N ILE A 125 -2.61 9.29 -6.63
CA ILE A 125 -1.28 9.02 -6.09
C ILE A 125 -1.45 8.37 -4.71
N LEU A 126 -1.00 7.13 -4.59
CA LEU A 126 -0.94 6.41 -3.33
C LEU A 126 0.45 6.55 -2.75
N VAL A 127 0.55 6.94 -1.47
CA VAL A 127 1.80 6.96 -0.71
C VAL A 127 1.70 5.89 0.35
N CYS A 128 2.51 4.84 0.23
CA CYS A 128 2.60 3.78 1.22
C CYS A 128 3.69 4.13 2.24
N VAL A 129 3.30 4.11 3.52
CA VAL A 129 4.18 4.50 4.62
C VAL A 129 4.32 3.40 5.67
N HIS A 130 5.52 3.30 6.26
CA HIS A 130 5.81 2.46 7.42
C HIS A 130 6.59 3.24 8.48
N ALA A 131 5.86 3.84 9.42
CA ALA A 131 6.42 4.68 10.46
C ALA A 131 7.35 3.88 11.39
N PRO A 132 8.40 4.51 11.94
CA PRO A 132 9.21 3.91 12.98
C PRO A 132 8.39 3.63 14.25
N THR A 133 8.72 2.54 14.96
CA THR A 133 8.06 2.14 16.21
C THR A 133 8.29 3.15 17.33
N GLU A 134 7.37 3.18 18.31
CA GLU A 134 7.37 4.16 19.41
C GLU A 134 8.66 4.16 20.25
N THR A 135 9.33 3.01 20.38
CA THR A 135 10.57 2.82 21.15
C THR A 135 11.84 3.37 20.48
N ARG A 136 11.75 3.91 19.27
CA ARG A 136 12.88 4.56 18.61
C ARG A 136 13.05 6.00 19.08
N GLU A 137 14.29 6.48 19.00
CA GLU A 137 14.67 7.87 19.30
C GLU A 137 13.74 8.85 18.60
N GLU A 138 13.31 9.88 19.33
CA GLU A 138 12.38 10.94 18.85
C GLU A 138 12.87 11.56 17.53
N ASN A 139 14.18 11.80 17.43
CA ASN A 139 14.86 12.27 16.23
C ASN A 139 14.54 11.44 14.96
N MET A 140 14.42 10.12 15.07
CA MET A 140 14.11 9.27 13.92
C MET A 140 12.65 9.39 13.48
N LYS A 141 11.74 9.69 14.41
CA LYS A 141 10.32 9.93 14.09
C LYS A 141 10.17 11.26 13.39
N ASP A 142 10.80 12.30 13.91
CA ASP A 142 10.73 13.65 13.34
C ASP A 142 11.28 13.65 11.92
N ALA A 143 12.46 13.06 11.70
CA ALA A 143 13.04 12.90 10.37
C ALA A 143 12.10 12.17 9.40
N PHE A 144 11.44 11.09 9.85
CA PHE A 144 10.48 10.37 9.02
C PHE A 144 9.25 11.23 8.63
N TYR A 145 8.70 12.00 9.57
CA TYR A 145 7.55 12.86 9.29
C TYR A 145 7.93 14.09 8.46
N GLU A 146 9.15 14.62 8.61
CA GLU A 146 9.72 15.64 7.73
C GLU A 146 9.87 15.11 6.30
N ASP A 147 10.45 13.92 6.12
CA ASP A 147 10.58 13.27 4.81
C ASP A 147 9.21 13.03 4.16
N LEU A 148 8.23 12.53 4.93
CA LEU A 148 6.87 12.33 4.44
C LEU A 148 6.22 13.64 4.00
N THR A 149 6.41 14.72 4.77
CA THR A 149 5.88 16.05 4.44
C THR A 149 6.50 16.57 3.15
N GLN A 150 7.82 16.50 3.01
CA GLN A 150 8.52 16.90 1.79
C GLN A 150 8.05 16.10 0.57
N VAL A 151 7.82 14.80 0.72
CA VAL A 151 7.29 13.96 -0.35
C VAL A 151 5.88 14.41 -0.73
N TYR A 152 5.01 14.63 0.24
CA TYR A 152 3.62 15.04 0.02
C TYR A 152 3.50 16.41 -0.67
N ASP A 153 4.34 17.36 -0.29
CA ASP A 153 4.36 18.73 -0.82
C ASP A 153 4.86 18.77 -2.27
N LYS A 154 5.78 17.88 -2.64
CA LYS A 154 6.25 17.72 -4.02
C LYS A 154 5.21 17.11 -4.96
N LEU A 155 4.12 16.51 -4.43
CA LEU A 155 3.09 15.91 -5.27
C LEU A 155 2.25 16.97 -5.99
N PRO A 156 1.90 16.76 -7.28
CA PRO A 156 1.05 17.69 -8.03
C PRO A 156 -0.26 18.02 -7.31
N GLY A 157 -0.74 19.26 -7.41
CA GLY A 157 -1.99 19.68 -6.77
C GLY A 157 -3.27 19.10 -7.42
N ASN A 158 -3.22 18.79 -8.73
CA ASN A 158 -4.38 18.34 -9.50
C ASN A 158 -4.49 16.81 -9.59
N VAL A 159 -4.37 16.15 -8.44
CA VAL A 159 -4.47 14.68 -8.27
C VAL A 159 -5.12 14.35 -6.94
N ILE A 160 -5.68 13.15 -6.80
CA ILE A 160 -6.12 12.63 -5.52
C ILE A 160 -4.90 12.04 -4.81
N LYS A 161 -4.53 12.59 -3.65
CA LYS A 161 -3.42 12.10 -2.81
C LYS A 161 -3.98 11.22 -1.69
N LEU A 162 -3.50 9.99 -1.56
CA LEU A 162 -3.87 9.08 -0.48
C LEU A 162 -2.61 8.60 0.26
N VAL A 163 -2.47 8.97 1.52
CA VAL A 163 -1.43 8.44 2.40
C VAL A 163 -2.01 7.27 3.17
N ILE A 164 -1.47 6.07 2.96
CA ILE A 164 -1.96 4.81 3.53
C ILE A 164 -0.78 4.01 4.06
N GLY A 165 -0.99 3.24 5.12
CA GLY A 165 0.07 2.41 5.68
C GLY A 165 -0.01 2.28 7.19
N ASP A 166 1.12 1.94 7.78
CA ASP A 166 1.28 1.79 9.21
C ASP A 166 1.94 3.06 9.77
N LEU A 167 1.11 4.02 10.19
CA LEU A 167 1.59 5.33 10.65
C LEU A 167 2.01 5.34 12.13
N ILE A 168 1.69 4.30 12.91
CA ILE A 168 1.96 4.19 14.36
C ILE A 168 1.77 5.55 15.08
N ALA A 169 0.69 6.26 14.74
CA ALA A 169 0.41 7.59 15.28
C ALA A 169 -0.58 7.46 16.44
N LYS A 170 -0.24 8.04 17.59
CA LYS A 170 -1.22 8.32 18.65
C LYS A 170 -1.81 9.69 18.38
N CYS A 171 -3.08 9.72 18.00
CA CYS A 171 -3.82 10.98 17.88
C CYS A 171 -4.44 11.33 19.24
N GLY A 172 -3.81 12.25 19.98
CA GLY A 172 -4.35 12.84 21.23
C GLY A 172 -3.73 12.32 22.53
N LYS A 173 -4.09 13.00 23.63
CA LYS A 173 -3.92 12.54 25.02
C LYS A 173 -5.09 11.65 25.43
#